data_AF-A0A1G1V464-F1
#
_entry.id   AF-A0A1G1V464-F1
#
_cell.length_a   1.000
_cell.length_b   1.000
_cell.length_c   1.000
_cell.angle_alpha   90.00
_cell.angle_beta   90.00
_cell.angle_gamma   90.00
#
_symmetry.space_group_name_H-M   'P 1'
#
loop_
_entity.id
_entity.type
_entity.pdbx_description
1 polymer ?
#
loop_
_entity_poly.entity_id
_entity_poly.type
_entity_poly.pdbx_seq_one_letter_code
_entity_poly.pdbx_strand_id
1 'polypeptide(L)'
;MDFLGELIGRFKKSRLPQEPKTISQILEGKFAPKVWTSEYFREYIIALGRGEKFLLTIDQYPDLVELSKAWHETLENMRTKTSNGHEHYSTIGFNEIQRTVNVQREPLMGHPGQISTQLQSKAETFANRAGLNRVGDIHTHPNQHNLAFSIGDLYNLVYPGNRNYIMVVLGTNDNLFAFRARNSTTTGLSGDVLTQEGFCKSWYEGNGYRFTGISEAGEKTMPISANTPSQWELNLKVAKKHGLVLYESDAKRDLVKVFPVINRAS
;
A
#
# COMPACT_ATOMS: atom_id res chain seq x y z
N MET A 1 11.73 25.53 15.04
CA MET A 1 13.05 24.96 14.69
C MET A 1 12.81 23.68 13.93
N ASP A 2 13.31 23.63 12.69
CA ASP A 2 13.01 22.58 11.69
C ASP A 2 13.68 21.24 12.01
N PHE A 3 12.95 20.37 12.71
CA PHE A 3 13.37 19.00 13.03
C PHE A 3 13.55 18.13 11.77
N LEU A 4 12.84 18.45 10.69
CA LEU A 4 12.97 17.83 9.36
C LEU A 4 14.25 18.26 8.62
N GLY A 5 14.69 19.50 8.82
CA GLY A 5 15.92 20.04 8.22
C GLY A 5 17.18 19.37 8.80
N GLU A 6 17.19 19.07 10.09
CA GLU A 6 18.29 18.34 10.74
C GLU A 6 18.33 16.85 10.34
N LEU A 7 17.18 16.21 10.10
CA LEU A 7 17.13 14.82 9.65
C LEU A 7 17.76 14.68 8.25
N ILE A 8 17.35 15.54 7.30
CA ILE A 8 17.89 15.57 5.93
C ILE A 8 19.38 16.01 5.94
N GLY A 9 19.75 16.92 6.86
CA GLY A 9 21.12 17.40 7.01
C GLY A 9 22.10 16.36 7.55
N ARG A 10 21.67 15.46 8.45
CA ARG A 10 22.53 14.41 9.02
C ARG A 10 22.75 13.22 8.08
N PHE A 11 21.80 12.90 7.20
CA PHE A 11 21.98 11.85 6.19
C PHE A 11 22.86 12.27 5.00
N LYS A 12 23.10 13.57 4.80
CA LYS A 12 23.96 14.09 3.72
C LYS A 12 25.48 13.94 3.96
N LYS A 13 25.93 13.38 5.09
CA LYS A 13 27.36 13.30 5.43
C LYS A 13 27.93 11.92 5.78
N SER A 14 27.26 10.82 5.43
CA SER A 14 27.88 9.49 5.48
C SER A 14 28.07 8.91 4.07
N ARG A 15 29.27 9.11 3.53
CA ARG A 15 30.00 8.34 2.51
C ARG A 15 29.17 7.44 1.57
N LEU A 16 29.08 7.85 0.30
CA LEU A 16 28.96 6.90 -0.83
C LEU A 16 30.37 6.38 -1.21
N PRO A 17 30.53 5.21 -1.87
CA PRO A 17 29.60 4.10 -2.06
C PRO A 17 30.15 2.80 -1.42
N GLN A 18 29.30 1.99 -0.79
CA GLN A 18 29.58 0.55 -0.82
C GLN A 18 29.14 0.05 -2.19
N GLU A 19 29.91 -0.87 -2.79
CA GLU A 19 29.63 -1.52 -4.10
C GLU A 19 28.13 -1.76 -4.34
N PRO A 20 27.63 -1.77 -5.59
CA PRO A 20 26.23 -2.06 -5.86
C PRO A 20 25.87 -3.46 -5.34
N LYS A 21 25.34 -3.50 -4.12
CA LYS A 21 24.84 -4.71 -3.48
C LYS A 21 23.61 -5.13 -4.26
N THR A 22 23.65 -6.32 -4.83
CA THR A 22 22.59 -6.77 -5.72
C THR A 22 21.29 -6.95 -4.92
N ILE A 23 20.14 -6.66 -5.55
CA ILE A 23 18.82 -6.91 -4.96
C ILE A 23 18.68 -8.36 -4.53
N SER A 24 19.36 -9.30 -5.20
CA SER A 24 19.47 -10.70 -4.79
C SER A 24 20.00 -10.85 -3.36
N GLN A 25 21.00 -10.09 -2.93
CA GLN A 25 21.53 -10.15 -1.56
C GLN A 25 20.53 -9.63 -0.51
N ILE A 26 19.68 -8.65 -0.89
CA ILE A 26 18.59 -8.16 -0.03
C ILE A 26 17.48 -9.21 0.08
N LEU A 27 17.07 -9.77 -1.04
CA LEU A 27 16.02 -10.79 -1.13
C LEU A 27 16.42 -12.12 -0.47
N GLU A 28 17.72 -12.44 -0.46
CA GLU A 28 18.32 -13.55 0.28
C GLU A 28 18.42 -13.28 1.80
N GLY A 29 18.02 -12.10 2.26
CA GLY A 29 18.01 -11.73 3.67
C GLY A 29 19.41 -11.50 4.28
N LYS A 30 20.44 -11.40 3.44
CA LYS A 30 21.83 -11.18 3.88
C LYS A 30 22.10 -9.73 4.27
N PHE A 31 21.30 -8.78 3.76
CA PHE A 31 21.43 -7.35 4.04
C PHE A 31 20.10 -6.62 3.79
N ALA A 32 19.55 -5.93 4.78
CA ALA A 32 18.35 -5.10 4.61
C ALA A 32 18.66 -3.64 5.01
N PRO A 33 18.99 -2.76 4.05
CA PRO A 33 19.30 -1.37 4.37
C PRO A 33 18.04 -0.69 4.93
N LYS A 34 18.22 0.12 5.96
CA LYS A 34 17.12 0.88 6.58
C LYS A 34 16.63 2.07 5.75
N VAL A 35 17.37 2.45 4.70
CA VAL A 35 16.98 3.47 3.74
C VAL A 35 17.13 2.89 2.34
N TRP A 36 16.05 2.96 1.55
CA TRP A 36 16.06 2.55 0.16
C TRP A 36 16.09 3.77 -0.75
N THR A 37 16.98 3.74 -1.74
CA THR A 37 16.93 4.67 -2.86
C THR A 37 15.82 4.28 -3.82
N SER A 38 15.47 5.19 -4.71
CA SER A 38 14.46 4.93 -5.75
C SER A 38 14.83 3.75 -6.68
N GLU A 39 16.12 3.44 -6.84
CA GLU A 39 16.61 2.28 -7.58
C GLU A 39 16.33 0.96 -6.83
N TYR A 40 16.62 0.90 -5.53
CA TYR A 40 16.29 -0.26 -4.71
C TYR A 40 14.80 -0.52 -4.68
N PHE A 41 14.00 0.55 -4.52
CA PHE A 41 12.55 0.42 -4.52
C PHE A 41 12.04 -0.12 -5.86
N ARG A 42 12.51 0.44 -6.98
CA ARG A 42 12.16 -0.05 -8.32
C ARG A 42 12.44 -1.54 -8.43
N GLU A 43 13.67 -1.96 -8.12
CA GLU A 43 14.08 -3.35 -8.29
C GLU A 43 13.37 -4.32 -7.33
N TYR A 44 12.95 -3.86 -6.15
CA TYR A 44 12.05 -4.62 -5.30
C TYR A 44 10.68 -4.85 -5.96
N ILE A 45 10.07 -3.81 -6.54
CA ILE A 45 8.81 -3.94 -7.29
C ILE A 45 8.96 -4.88 -8.49
N ILE A 46 10.10 -4.85 -9.19
CA ILE A 46 10.43 -5.82 -10.25
C ILE A 46 10.42 -7.25 -9.71
N ALA A 47 11.09 -7.48 -8.58
CA ALA A 47 11.14 -8.80 -7.96
C ALA A 47 9.74 -9.27 -7.54
N LEU A 48 8.91 -8.40 -6.96
CA LEU A 48 7.52 -8.73 -6.61
C LEU A 48 6.68 -9.10 -7.83
N GLY A 49 6.88 -8.45 -8.99
CA GLY A 49 6.23 -8.83 -10.25
C GLY A 49 6.54 -10.26 -10.69
N ARG A 50 7.63 -10.87 -10.20
CA ARG A 50 7.99 -12.26 -10.46
C ARG A 50 7.41 -13.25 -9.43
N GLY A 51 6.68 -12.76 -8.42
CA GLY A 51 5.86 -13.55 -7.51
C GLY A 51 6.23 -13.48 -6.03
N GLU A 52 5.37 -14.07 -5.21
CA GLU A 52 5.37 -13.95 -3.73
C GLU A 52 6.65 -14.43 -3.04
N LYS A 53 7.43 -15.31 -3.67
CA LYS A 53 8.73 -15.79 -3.13
C LYS A 53 9.73 -14.66 -2.87
N PHE A 54 9.53 -13.51 -3.51
CA PHE A 54 10.36 -12.32 -3.36
C PHE A 54 9.87 -11.35 -2.27
N LEU A 55 8.74 -11.64 -1.61
CA LEU A 55 8.31 -10.85 -0.46
C LEU A 55 9.40 -10.86 0.62
N LEU A 56 9.65 -9.71 1.22
CA LEU A 56 10.52 -9.57 2.38
C LEU A 56 9.80 -10.00 3.66
N THR A 57 10.54 -10.47 4.66
CA THR A 57 9.98 -10.59 6.02
C THR A 57 9.72 -9.19 6.59
N ILE A 58 8.78 -9.09 7.53
CA ILE A 58 8.32 -7.80 8.07
C ILE A 58 9.45 -6.89 8.61
N ASP A 59 10.52 -7.48 9.14
CA ASP A 59 11.69 -6.83 9.73
C ASP A 59 12.73 -6.34 8.69
N GLN A 60 12.66 -6.86 7.47
CA GLN A 60 13.54 -6.50 6.35
C GLN A 60 13.07 -5.27 5.58
N TYR A 61 11.83 -4.84 5.79
CA TYR A 61 11.33 -3.60 5.19
C TYR A 61 12.06 -2.37 5.76
N PRO A 62 12.48 -1.42 4.90
CA PRO A 62 13.24 -0.24 5.30
C PRO A 62 12.42 0.72 6.16
N ASP A 63 13.08 1.71 6.71
CA ASP A 63 12.45 2.78 7.50
C ASP A 63 12.06 3.95 6.60
N LEU A 64 12.83 4.16 5.52
CA LEU A 64 12.62 5.19 4.51
C LEU A 64 12.73 4.60 3.10
N VAL A 65 11.85 5.01 2.19
CA VAL A 65 11.90 4.66 0.77
C VAL A 65 11.81 5.92 -0.07
N GLU A 66 12.88 6.22 -0.79
CA GLU A 66 12.90 7.29 -1.79
C GLU A 66 12.03 6.90 -2.99
N LEU A 67 11.09 7.77 -3.35
CA LEU A 67 10.29 7.59 -4.55
C LEU A 67 10.97 8.24 -5.76
N SER A 68 10.92 7.58 -6.91
CA SER A 68 11.45 8.17 -8.14
C SER A 68 10.57 9.33 -8.61
N LYS A 69 11.12 10.22 -9.45
CA LYS A 69 10.35 11.26 -10.13
C LYS A 69 9.11 10.70 -10.85
N ALA A 70 9.28 9.55 -11.51
CA ALA A 70 8.18 8.88 -12.23
C ALA A 70 7.06 8.41 -11.29
N TRP A 71 7.40 7.95 -10.08
CA TRP A 71 6.40 7.65 -9.05
C TRP A 71 5.66 8.92 -8.64
N HIS A 72 6.36 9.99 -8.27
CA HIS A 72 5.70 11.25 -7.91
C HIS A 72 4.79 11.80 -9.01
N GLU A 73 5.23 11.80 -10.27
CA GLU A 73 4.42 12.20 -11.41
C GLU A 73 3.16 11.33 -11.56
N THR A 74 3.28 10.03 -11.31
CA THR A 74 2.16 9.08 -11.33
C THR A 74 1.15 9.37 -10.22
N LEU A 75 1.62 9.55 -8.98
CA LEU A 75 0.75 9.84 -7.84
C LEU A 75 0.01 11.17 -8.05
N GLU A 76 0.70 12.19 -8.56
CA GLU A 76 0.10 13.49 -8.85
C GLU A 76 -0.91 13.43 -10.01
N ASN A 77 -0.62 12.67 -11.06
CA ASN A 77 -1.58 12.44 -12.16
C ASN A 77 -2.86 11.74 -11.66
N MET A 78 -2.75 10.76 -10.77
CA MET A 78 -3.91 10.12 -10.14
C MET A 78 -4.73 11.12 -9.30
N ARG A 79 -4.05 11.94 -8.50
CA ARG A 79 -4.67 12.95 -7.63
C ARG A 79 -5.39 14.03 -8.43
N THR A 80 -4.77 14.57 -9.46
CA THR A 80 -5.37 15.62 -10.31
C THR A 80 -6.65 15.14 -11.00
N LYS A 81 -6.68 13.88 -11.46
CA LYS A 81 -7.89 13.27 -12.04
C LYS A 81 -9.03 13.08 -11.03
N THR A 82 -8.72 12.96 -9.75
CA THR A 82 -9.68 12.79 -8.64
C THR A 82 -10.34 14.11 -8.20
N SER A 83 -9.98 15.24 -8.79
CA SER A 83 -10.58 16.55 -8.50
C SER A 83 -12.10 16.63 -8.78
N ASN A 84 -12.65 15.67 -9.52
CA ASN A 84 -14.08 15.52 -9.80
C ASN A 84 -14.88 14.82 -8.67
N GLY A 85 -14.25 14.51 -7.53
CA GLY A 85 -14.89 13.86 -6.39
C GLY A 85 -15.14 12.36 -6.54
N HIS A 86 -14.63 11.72 -7.59
CA HIS A 86 -14.73 10.28 -7.82
C HIS A 86 -13.40 9.59 -7.52
N GLU A 87 -13.47 8.39 -6.94
CA GLU A 87 -12.29 7.56 -6.80
C GLU A 87 -11.76 7.15 -8.16
N HIS A 88 -10.44 7.06 -8.28
CA HIS A 88 -9.75 6.60 -9.47
C HIS A 88 -8.89 5.40 -9.10
N TYR A 89 -8.88 4.39 -9.95
CA TYR A 89 -8.17 3.14 -9.72
C TYR A 89 -7.21 2.83 -10.86
N SER A 90 -6.06 2.29 -10.51
CA SER A 90 -5.07 1.82 -11.47
C SER A 90 -4.31 0.62 -10.94
N THR A 91 -3.95 -0.30 -11.82
CA THR A 91 -3.11 -1.44 -11.49
C THR A 91 -1.64 -0.99 -11.49
N ILE A 92 -0.89 -1.40 -10.47
CA ILE A 92 0.57 -1.35 -10.45
C ILE A 92 1.06 -2.64 -11.10
N GLY A 93 1.57 -2.51 -12.31
CA GLY A 93 2.11 -3.60 -13.10
C GLY A 93 3.60 -3.42 -13.39
N PHE A 94 4.26 -4.51 -13.73
CA PHE A 94 5.64 -4.51 -14.14
C PHE A 94 5.79 -5.14 -15.52
N ASN A 95 6.48 -4.45 -16.44
CA ASN A 95 6.87 -5.01 -17.72
C ASN A 95 8.27 -5.60 -17.62
N GLU A 96 8.38 -6.94 -17.66
CA GLU A 96 9.67 -7.65 -17.53
C GLU A 96 10.64 -7.32 -18.65
N ILE A 97 10.15 -7.17 -19.89
CA ILE A 97 10.99 -6.91 -21.07
C ILE A 97 11.61 -5.51 -20.97
N GLN A 98 10.79 -4.51 -20.64
CA GLN A 98 11.21 -3.11 -20.57
C GLN A 98 11.87 -2.75 -19.23
N ARG A 99 11.73 -3.63 -18.23
CA ARG A 99 12.11 -3.38 -16.83
C ARG A 99 11.53 -2.07 -16.29
N THR A 100 10.25 -1.82 -16.56
CA THR A 100 9.55 -0.62 -16.13
C THR A 100 8.40 -0.96 -15.20
N VAL A 101 8.28 -0.21 -14.10
CA VAL A 101 7.04 -0.16 -13.31
C VAL A 101 6.07 0.70 -14.08
N ASN A 102 4.90 0.16 -14.36
CA ASN A 102 3.86 0.81 -15.12
C ASN A 102 2.61 0.91 -14.27
N VAL A 103 2.18 2.14 -14.03
CA VAL A 103 0.86 2.44 -13.49
C VAL A 103 0.05 2.96 -14.66
N GLN A 104 -1.14 2.40 -14.87
CA GLN A 104 -2.01 2.80 -15.99
C GLN A 104 -2.19 4.33 -16.00
N ARG A 105 -1.76 4.98 -17.09
CA ARG A 105 -1.73 6.45 -17.25
C ARG A 105 -3.13 7.08 -17.17
N GLU A 106 -4.11 6.37 -17.70
CA GLU A 106 -5.52 6.72 -17.65
C GLU A 106 -6.21 5.84 -16.61
N PRO A 107 -6.21 6.24 -15.32
CA PRO A 107 -6.87 5.45 -14.30
C PRO A 107 -8.36 5.33 -14.59
N LEU A 108 -8.91 4.19 -14.20
CA LEU A 108 -10.33 3.93 -14.33
C LEU A 108 -11.08 4.71 -13.26
N MET A 109 -12.09 5.47 -13.67
CA MET A 109 -12.96 6.21 -12.76
C MET A 109 -13.96 5.25 -12.11
N GLY A 110 -14.02 5.29 -10.77
CA GLY A 110 -15.00 4.59 -9.94
C GLY A 110 -16.14 5.50 -9.51
N HIS A 111 -16.78 5.15 -8.40
CA HIS A 111 -17.84 5.95 -7.79
C HIS A 111 -17.26 6.87 -6.70
N PRO A 112 -18.01 7.87 -6.22
CA PRO A 112 -17.64 8.58 -5.01
C PRO A 112 -17.55 7.60 -3.83
N GLY A 113 -16.37 7.47 -3.22
CA GLY A 113 -16.14 6.63 -2.04
C GLY A 113 -16.01 5.12 -2.28
N GLN A 114 -15.94 4.66 -3.54
CA GLN A 114 -15.65 3.24 -3.80
C GLN A 114 -15.10 2.93 -5.21
N ILE A 115 -14.16 1.97 -5.23
CA ILE A 115 -13.77 1.16 -6.39
C ILE A 115 -14.54 -0.17 -6.40
N SER A 116 -15.44 -0.36 -7.39
CA SER A 116 -16.19 -1.61 -7.53
C SER A 116 -15.32 -2.79 -7.98
N THR A 117 -15.67 -4.01 -7.59
CA THR A 117 -14.98 -5.24 -8.02
C THR A 117 -14.95 -5.38 -9.55
N GLN A 118 -15.98 -4.89 -10.24
CA GLN A 118 -16.03 -4.88 -11.72
C GLN A 118 -14.95 -3.96 -12.30
N LEU A 119 -14.68 -2.82 -11.66
CA LEU A 119 -13.62 -1.90 -12.08
C LEU A 119 -12.24 -2.54 -11.88
N GLN A 120 -12.04 -3.21 -10.74
CA GLN A 120 -10.81 -3.94 -10.44
C GLN A 120 -10.55 -5.05 -11.48
N SER A 121 -11.59 -5.83 -11.83
CA SER A 121 -11.50 -6.87 -12.87
C SER A 121 -11.21 -6.30 -14.27
N LYS A 122 -11.78 -5.13 -14.61
CA LYS A 122 -11.46 -4.41 -15.85
C LYS A 122 -9.99 -3.97 -15.89
N ALA A 123 -9.48 -3.42 -14.78
CA ALA A 123 -8.08 -3.01 -14.67
C ALA A 123 -7.12 -4.20 -14.76
N GLU A 124 -7.48 -5.34 -14.17
CA GLU A 124 -6.73 -6.59 -14.29
C GLU A 124 -6.68 -7.07 -15.75
N THR A 125 -7.83 -7.05 -16.44
CA THR A 125 -7.91 -7.40 -17.87
C THR A 125 -7.03 -6.50 -18.73
N PHE A 126 -7.02 -5.19 -18.43
CA PHE A 126 -6.14 -4.23 -19.11
C PHE A 126 -4.66 -4.55 -18.87
N ALA A 127 -4.26 -4.77 -17.62
CA ALA A 127 -2.88 -5.10 -17.26
C ALA A 127 -2.39 -6.38 -17.95
N ASN A 128 -3.23 -7.42 -17.97
CA ASN A 128 -2.93 -8.68 -18.65
C ASN A 128 -2.75 -8.49 -20.17
N ARG A 129 -3.61 -7.70 -20.82
CA ARG A 129 -3.49 -7.38 -22.27
C ARG A 129 -2.23 -6.56 -22.57
N ALA A 130 -1.80 -5.71 -21.66
CA ALA A 130 -0.58 -4.93 -21.77
C ALA A 130 0.69 -5.74 -21.44
N GLY A 131 0.56 -7.03 -21.10
CA GLY A 131 1.69 -7.89 -20.73
C GLY A 131 2.36 -7.48 -19.42
N LEU A 132 1.60 -6.88 -18.49
CA LEU A 132 2.10 -6.44 -17.20
C LEU A 132 1.95 -7.56 -16.17
N ASN A 133 3.04 -7.88 -15.49
CA ASN A 133 3.01 -8.67 -14.28
C ASN A 133 2.44 -7.82 -13.14
N ARG A 134 1.24 -8.16 -12.66
CA ARG A 134 0.58 -7.41 -11.59
C ARG A 134 1.35 -7.54 -10.27
N VAL A 135 1.54 -6.40 -9.60
CA VAL A 135 2.17 -6.30 -8.28
C VAL A 135 1.17 -5.84 -7.23
N GLY A 136 0.23 -4.98 -7.61
CA GLY A 136 -0.71 -4.39 -6.68
C GLY A 136 -1.58 -3.34 -7.36
N ASP A 137 -2.18 -2.47 -6.56
CA ASP A 137 -3.09 -1.44 -7.06
C ASP A 137 -2.86 -0.11 -6.37
N ILE A 138 -3.28 0.95 -7.04
CA ILE A 138 -3.34 2.31 -6.52
C ILE A 138 -4.74 2.87 -6.73
N HIS A 139 -5.29 3.51 -5.70
CA HIS A 139 -6.53 4.25 -5.83
C HIS A 139 -6.55 5.51 -4.98
N THR A 140 -7.59 6.33 -5.17
CA THR A 140 -7.73 7.62 -4.52
C THR A 140 -8.99 7.65 -3.65
N HIS A 141 -8.92 8.31 -2.50
CA HIS A 141 -10.05 8.65 -1.66
C HIS A 141 -10.27 10.17 -1.70
N PRO A 142 -11.16 10.68 -2.56
CA PRO A 142 -11.42 12.12 -2.67
C PRO A 142 -11.94 12.66 -1.33
N ASN A 143 -11.44 13.83 -0.93
CA ASN A 143 -11.93 14.59 0.23
C ASN A 143 -11.76 13.91 1.60
N GLN A 144 -10.95 12.85 1.71
CA GLN A 144 -10.56 12.32 3.02
C GLN A 144 -9.42 13.14 3.62
N HIS A 145 -9.71 13.83 4.72
CA HIS A 145 -8.71 14.57 5.50
C HIS A 145 -7.86 13.66 6.41
N ASN A 146 -8.40 12.51 6.82
CA ASN A 146 -7.70 11.49 7.60
C ASN A 146 -7.60 10.24 6.75
N LEU A 147 -6.57 10.20 5.89
CA LEU A 147 -6.39 9.12 4.94
C LEU A 147 -6.20 7.79 5.67
N ALA A 148 -6.95 6.79 5.25
CA ALA A 148 -6.84 5.43 5.76
C ALA A 148 -7.32 4.44 4.68
N PHE A 149 -6.84 3.20 4.77
CA PHE A 149 -7.36 2.11 3.98
C PHE A 149 -8.77 1.73 4.49
N SER A 150 -9.69 1.40 3.59
CA SER A 150 -10.87 0.63 3.96
C SER A 150 -10.45 -0.76 4.44
N ILE A 151 -11.34 -1.46 5.16
CA ILE A 151 -11.02 -2.83 5.59
C ILE A 151 -10.95 -3.77 4.38
N GLY A 152 -11.74 -3.50 3.35
CA GLY A 152 -11.72 -4.17 2.06
C GLY A 152 -10.41 -4.00 1.29
N ASP A 153 -9.76 -2.85 1.38
CA ASP A 153 -8.44 -2.65 0.78
C ASP A 153 -7.40 -3.57 1.43
N LEU A 154 -7.44 -3.68 2.76
CA LEU A 154 -6.52 -4.55 3.49
C LEU A 154 -6.86 -6.03 3.26
N TYR A 155 -8.13 -6.38 3.10
CA TYR A 155 -8.56 -7.71 2.66
C TYR A 155 -7.85 -8.13 1.37
N ASN A 156 -7.77 -7.22 0.39
CA ASN A 156 -7.11 -7.49 -0.88
C ASN A 156 -5.62 -7.83 -0.76
N LEU A 157 -4.93 -7.39 0.29
CA LEU A 157 -3.54 -7.75 0.56
C LEU A 157 -3.39 -9.06 1.33
N VAL A 158 -4.33 -9.37 2.22
CA VAL A 158 -4.21 -10.53 3.12
C VAL A 158 -4.86 -11.79 2.54
N TYR A 159 -5.77 -11.66 1.58
CA TYR A 159 -6.46 -12.80 0.98
C TYR A 159 -5.48 -13.64 0.12
N PRO A 160 -5.31 -14.94 0.40
CA PRO A 160 -4.31 -15.76 -0.29
C PRO A 160 -4.58 -15.94 -1.79
N GLY A 161 -5.84 -15.82 -2.23
CA GLY A 161 -6.19 -15.90 -3.64
C GLY A 161 -5.88 -14.63 -4.44
N ASN A 162 -5.53 -13.51 -3.79
CA ASN A 162 -5.22 -12.26 -4.48
C ASN A 162 -3.70 -12.09 -4.65
N ARG A 163 -3.27 -11.72 -5.85
CA ARG A 163 -1.85 -11.45 -6.19
C ARG A 163 -1.46 -9.98 -5.96
N ASN A 164 -1.99 -9.40 -4.90
CA ASN A 164 -1.63 -8.05 -4.46
C ASN A 164 -0.58 -8.10 -3.36
N TYR A 165 0.56 -7.50 -3.65
CA TYR A 165 1.68 -7.35 -2.72
C TYR A 165 1.81 -5.92 -2.20
N ILE A 166 1.27 -4.95 -2.94
CA ILE A 166 1.26 -3.54 -2.61
C ILE A 166 -0.14 -2.96 -2.83
N MET A 167 -0.57 -2.09 -1.91
CA MET A 167 -1.77 -1.27 -2.06
C MET A 167 -1.36 0.18 -1.78
N VAL A 168 -1.78 1.09 -2.66
CA VAL A 168 -1.53 2.51 -2.51
C VAL A 168 -2.84 3.25 -2.47
N VAL A 169 -3.03 4.08 -1.45
CA VAL A 169 -4.17 4.98 -1.30
C VAL A 169 -3.68 6.41 -1.31
N LEU A 170 -4.32 7.25 -2.12
CA LEU A 170 -4.00 8.67 -2.25
C LEU A 170 -5.14 9.52 -1.71
N GLY A 171 -4.79 10.43 -0.81
CA GLY A 171 -5.66 11.51 -0.37
C GLY A 171 -5.33 12.81 -1.10
N THR A 172 -5.88 13.92 -0.60
CA THR A 172 -5.62 15.24 -1.15
C THR A 172 -4.15 15.62 -1.08
N ASN A 173 -3.47 15.37 0.04
CA ASN A 173 -2.07 15.74 0.23
C ASN A 173 -1.18 14.60 0.69
N ASP A 174 -1.75 13.42 0.95
CA ASP A 174 -1.06 12.32 1.60
C ASP A 174 -1.12 11.07 0.74
N ASN A 175 -0.12 10.20 0.90
CA ASN A 175 -0.07 8.88 0.30
C ASN A 175 0.11 7.85 1.41
N LEU A 176 -0.69 6.78 1.37
CA LEU A 176 -0.51 5.59 2.19
C LEU A 176 -0.11 4.42 1.31
N PHE A 177 0.90 3.68 1.76
CA PHE A 177 1.37 2.46 1.11
C PHE A 177 1.28 1.32 2.10
N ALA A 178 0.64 0.23 1.70
CA ALA A 178 0.62 -1.01 2.46
C ALA A 178 1.30 -2.11 1.66
N PHE A 179 2.21 -2.83 2.31
CA PHE A 179 2.94 -3.95 1.73
C PHE A 179 2.60 -5.24 2.46
N ARG A 180 2.41 -6.30 1.70
CA ARG A 180 2.38 -7.67 2.21
C ARG A 180 3.81 -8.09 2.57
N ALA A 181 3.99 -8.75 3.70
CA ALA A 181 5.25 -9.40 4.05
C ALA A 181 5.20 -10.90 3.74
N ARG A 182 6.35 -11.55 3.63
CA ARG A 182 6.46 -13.01 3.42
C ARG A 182 5.79 -13.78 4.56
N ASN A 183 5.93 -13.27 5.78
CA ASN A 183 5.30 -13.81 6.97
C ASN A 183 3.91 -13.20 7.22
N SER A 184 3.29 -12.55 6.24
CA SER A 184 1.88 -12.17 6.35
C SER A 184 1.03 -13.43 6.52
N THR A 185 0.21 -13.45 7.57
CA THR A 185 -0.56 -14.62 7.92
C THR A 185 -1.99 -14.51 7.42
N THR A 186 -2.47 -15.59 6.81
CA THR A 186 -3.90 -15.80 6.58
C THR A 186 -4.60 -16.40 7.81
N THR A 187 -3.87 -16.60 8.91
CA THR A 187 -4.39 -17.15 10.15
C THR A 187 -5.61 -16.35 10.62
N GLY A 188 -6.74 -17.04 10.78
CA GLY A 188 -8.03 -16.43 11.11
C GLY A 188 -8.92 -16.10 9.91
N LEU A 189 -8.48 -16.34 8.67
CA LEU A 189 -9.36 -16.39 7.50
C LEU A 189 -9.92 -17.80 7.37
N SER A 190 -11.16 -18.00 7.82
CA SER A 190 -11.88 -19.28 7.71
C SER A 190 -13.39 -19.04 7.64
N GLY A 191 -14.13 -19.95 7.00
CA GLY A 191 -15.58 -19.84 6.86
C GLY A 191 -15.96 -18.55 6.14
N ASP A 192 -16.93 -17.80 6.69
CA ASP A 192 -17.46 -16.58 6.09
C ASP A 192 -16.41 -15.47 5.90
N VAL A 193 -15.33 -15.48 6.69
CA VAL A 193 -14.22 -14.52 6.64
C VAL A 193 -13.35 -14.69 5.37
N LEU A 194 -13.57 -15.77 4.60
CA LEU A 194 -12.99 -15.92 3.25
C LEU A 194 -13.68 -15.07 2.19
N THR A 195 -14.78 -14.40 2.53
CA THR A 195 -15.40 -13.37 1.68
C THR A 195 -14.97 -11.99 2.16
N GLN A 196 -14.88 -11.03 1.24
CA GLN A 196 -14.59 -9.64 1.61
C GLN A 196 -15.63 -9.11 2.60
N GLU A 197 -16.92 -9.39 2.38
CA GLU A 197 -18.00 -8.95 3.27
C GLU A 197 -17.88 -9.56 4.66
N GLY A 198 -17.63 -10.87 4.77
CA GLY A 198 -17.42 -11.52 6.06
C GLY A 198 -16.17 -11.03 6.79
N PHE A 199 -15.09 -10.72 6.06
CA PHE A 199 -13.90 -10.11 6.62
C PHE A 199 -14.17 -8.70 7.15
N CYS A 200 -14.83 -7.84 6.36
CA CYS A 200 -15.22 -6.49 6.77
C CYS A 200 -16.13 -6.55 7.99
N LYS A 201 -17.18 -7.38 7.97
CA LYS A 201 -18.08 -7.58 9.09
C LYS A 201 -17.34 -7.97 10.36
N SER A 202 -16.49 -9.00 10.29
CA SER A 202 -15.73 -9.51 11.44
C SER A 202 -14.85 -8.43 12.06
N TRP A 203 -14.15 -7.65 11.24
CA TRP A 203 -13.28 -6.58 11.72
C TRP A 203 -14.04 -5.39 12.29
N TYR A 204 -15.10 -4.93 11.63
CA TYR A 204 -15.90 -3.80 12.10
C TYR A 204 -16.66 -4.15 13.38
N GLU A 205 -17.42 -5.25 13.38
CA GLU A 205 -18.21 -5.65 14.56
C GLU A 205 -17.31 -6.03 15.72
N GLY A 206 -16.20 -6.73 15.47
CA GLY A 206 -15.19 -7.07 16.48
C GLY A 206 -14.46 -5.87 17.09
N ASN A 207 -14.63 -4.66 16.52
CA ASN A 207 -14.00 -3.43 17.01
C ASN A 207 -15.02 -2.30 17.27
N GLY A 208 -16.28 -2.63 17.55
CA GLY A 208 -17.24 -1.64 18.04
C GLY A 208 -17.89 -0.78 16.96
N TYR A 209 -17.99 -1.29 15.74
CA TYR A 209 -18.80 -0.73 14.66
C TYR A 209 -20.02 -1.61 14.41
N ARG A 210 -21.12 -0.99 13.96
CA ARG A 210 -22.22 -1.71 13.31
C ARG A 210 -21.92 -1.80 11.83
N PHE A 211 -21.88 -3.02 11.28
CA PHE A 211 -21.72 -3.27 9.85
C PHE A 211 -23.06 -3.70 9.24
N THR A 212 -23.50 -3.06 8.16
CA THR A 212 -24.78 -3.37 7.51
C THR A 212 -24.65 -3.90 6.08
N GLY A 213 -23.41 -4.09 5.62
CA GLY A 213 -23.10 -4.68 4.31
C GLY A 213 -22.15 -3.83 3.48
N ILE A 214 -21.82 -4.34 2.29
CA ILE A 214 -21.11 -3.61 1.25
C ILE A 214 -22.12 -3.18 0.18
N SER A 215 -22.09 -1.91 -0.21
CA SER A 215 -22.92 -1.37 -1.29
C SER A 215 -22.06 -0.87 -2.45
N GLU A 216 -22.66 -0.20 -3.44
CA GLU A 216 -21.95 0.54 -4.51
C GLU A 216 -21.30 1.85 -4.02
N ALA A 217 -21.64 2.31 -2.82
CA ALA A 217 -21.04 3.48 -2.16
C ALA A 217 -20.00 3.09 -1.09
N GLY A 218 -19.60 1.82 -1.05
CA GLY A 218 -18.61 1.29 -0.13
C GLY A 218 -19.20 0.51 1.04
N GLU A 219 -18.35 0.28 2.03
CA GLU A 219 -18.66 -0.41 3.28
C GLU A 219 -19.58 0.45 4.15
N LYS A 220 -20.75 -0.09 4.53
CA LYS A 220 -21.70 0.64 5.37
C LYS A 220 -21.46 0.34 6.84
N THR A 221 -20.81 1.29 7.52
CA THR A 221 -20.45 1.17 8.93
C THR A 221 -20.88 2.37 9.75
N MET A 222 -21.13 2.14 11.05
CA MET A 222 -21.39 3.21 12.01
C MET A 222 -20.67 2.90 13.34
N PRO A 223 -19.93 3.84 13.94
CA PRO A 223 -19.42 3.70 15.29
C PRO A 223 -20.55 3.47 16.29
N ILE A 224 -20.40 2.50 17.20
CA ILE A 224 -21.40 2.21 18.24
C ILE A 224 -21.19 3.13 19.47
N SER A 225 -19.99 3.69 19.65
CA SER A 225 -19.67 4.57 20.78
C SER A 225 -18.61 5.62 20.41
N ALA A 226 -18.45 6.64 21.27
CA ALA A 226 -17.37 7.62 21.13
C ALA A 226 -15.96 7.01 21.29
N ASN A 227 -15.85 5.83 21.91
CA ASN A 227 -14.59 5.11 22.12
C ASN A 227 -14.30 4.10 21.00
N THR A 228 -15.13 4.04 19.97
CA THR A 228 -14.88 3.19 18.81
C THR A 228 -13.57 3.67 18.14
N PRO A 229 -12.59 2.76 17.92
CA PRO A 229 -11.30 3.12 17.32
C PRO A 229 -11.52 3.76 15.96
N SER A 230 -10.68 4.73 15.61
CA SER A 230 -10.62 5.32 14.28
C SER A 230 -10.29 4.29 13.19
N GLN A 231 -10.57 4.64 11.93
CA GLN A 231 -10.21 3.81 10.78
C GLN A 231 -8.70 3.50 10.73
N TRP A 232 -7.86 4.47 11.08
CA TRP A 232 -6.42 4.27 11.13
C TRP A 232 -5.99 3.31 12.24
N GLU A 233 -6.58 3.40 13.43
CA GLU A 233 -6.33 2.44 14.51
C GLU A 233 -6.77 1.02 14.11
N LEU A 234 -7.87 0.90 13.35
CA LEU A 234 -8.24 -0.38 12.74
C LEU A 234 -7.19 -0.88 11.75
N ASN A 235 -6.70 -0.02 10.85
CA ASN A 235 -5.63 -0.38 9.91
C ASN A 235 -4.40 -0.92 10.64
N LEU A 236 -3.96 -0.28 11.72
CA LEU A 236 -2.84 -0.75 12.54
C LEU A 236 -3.11 -2.12 13.19
N LYS A 237 -4.34 -2.37 13.67
CA LYS A 237 -4.74 -3.68 14.21
C LYS A 237 -4.72 -4.76 13.14
N VAL A 238 -5.23 -4.48 11.94
CA VAL A 238 -5.20 -5.41 10.80
C VAL A 238 -3.76 -5.69 10.38
N ALA A 239 -2.94 -4.65 10.23
CA ALA A 239 -1.53 -4.78 9.86
C ALA A 239 -0.75 -5.62 10.88
N LYS A 240 -0.99 -5.41 12.18
CA LYS A 240 -0.39 -6.22 13.25
C LYS A 240 -0.81 -7.68 13.18
N LYS A 241 -2.11 -7.95 13.01
CA LYS A 241 -2.64 -9.32 12.99
C LYS A 241 -2.18 -10.10 11.76
N HIS A 242 -2.12 -9.44 10.61
CA HIS A 242 -1.83 -10.09 9.33
C HIS A 242 -0.42 -9.85 8.81
N GLY A 243 0.45 -9.20 9.58
CA GLY A 243 1.85 -8.96 9.21
C GLY A 243 1.98 -8.08 7.96
N LEU A 244 1.27 -6.96 7.91
CA LEU A 244 1.44 -5.95 6.86
C LEU A 244 2.44 -4.88 7.31
N VAL A 245 3.05 -4.19 6.35
CA VAL A 245 3.93 -3.03 6.59
C VAL A 245 3.26 -1.80 6.01
N LEU A 246 3.16 -0.72 6.79
CA LEU A 246 2.51 0.52 6.38
C LEU A 246 3.54 1.64 6.30
N TYR A 247 3.43 2.45 5.26
CA TYR A 247 4.18 3.70 5.08
C TYR A 247 3.22 4.86 4.81
N GLU A 248 3.66 6.04 5.21
CA GLU A 248 3.01 7.30 4.88
C GLU A 248 4.00 8.25 4.19
N SER A 249 3.47 9.20 3.44
CA SER A 249 4.22 10.36 2.94
C SER A 249 3.24 11.49 2.65
N ASP A 250 3.73 12.73 2.71
CA ASP A 250 3.05 13.79 1.98
C ASP A 250 3.34 13.67 0.47
N ALA A 251 2.55 14.35 -0.36
CA ALA A 251 2.54 14.23 -1.81
C ALA A 251 3.93 14.37 -2.48
N LYS A 252 4.89 15.05 -1.84
CA LYS A 252 6.20 15.40 -2.40
C LYS A 252 7.38 14.80 -1.64
N ARG A 253 7.14 13.93 -0.67
CA ARG A 253 8.20 13.34 0.15
C ARG A 253 8.31 11.83 -0.03
N ASP A 254 9.45 11.34 0.42
CA ASP A 254 9.77 9.92 0.54
C ASP A 254 8.81 9.22 1.51
N LEU A 255 8.64 7.91 1.31
CA LEU A 255 7.82 7.09 2.21
C LEU A 255 8.55 6.88 3.53
N VAL A 256 7.83 7.10 4.63
CA VAL A 256 8.28 6.82 5.99
C VAL A 256 7.50 5.64 6.53
N LYS A 257 8.19 4.62 7.05
CA LYS A 257 7.53 3.47 7.66
C LYS A 257 6.86 3.89 8.96
N VAL A 258 5.56 3.63 9.05
CA VAL A 258 4.75 3.88 10.25
C VAL A 258 4.35 2.60 10.96
N PHE A 259 4.35 1.46 10.27
CA PHE A 259 4.12 0.16 10.89
C PHE A 259 4.97 -0.95 10.26
N PRO A 260 5.60 -1.85 11.06
CA PRO A 260 5.69 -1.80 12.51
C PRO A 260 6.46 -0.57 13.00
N VAL A 261 5.99 0.04 14.08
CA VAL A 261 6.70 1.16 14.71
C VAL A 261 8.03 0.63 15.20
N ILE A 262 9.11 1.23 14.73
CA ILE A 262 10.42 0.98 15.33
C ILE A 262 10.43 1.75 16.64
N ASN A 263 10.42 1.02 17.76
CA ASN A 263 10.90 1.59 19.01
C ASN A 263 12.33 2.07 18.74
N ARG A 264 12.49 3.36 18.47
CA ARG A 264 13.78 4.01 18.59
C ARG A 264 14.07 3.96 20.07
N ALA A 265 14.94 3.04 20.49
CA ALA A 265 15.49 3.08 21.82
C ALA A 265 15.99 4.52 22.05
N SER A 266 15.42 5.15 23.07
CA SER A 266 15.81 6.44 23.64
C SER A 266 17.30 6.49 23.92
#